data_AF-A0A958QE98-F1
#
_entry.id   AF-A0A958QE98-F1
#
_cell.length_a   1.000
_cell.length_b   1.000
_cell.length_c   1.000
_cell.angle_alpha   90.00
_cell.angle_beta   90.00
_cell.angle_gamma   90.00
#
_symmetry.space_group_name_H-M   'P 1'
#
loop_
_entity.id
_entity.type
_entity.pdbx_description
1 polymer ?
#
loop_
_entity_poly.entity_id
_entity_poly.type
_entity_poly.pdbx_seq_one_letter_code
_entity_poly.pdbx_strand_id
1 'polypeptide(L)'
;MARSFRILAEKVGPVGMALVAVVSSVAVYSVGSFYMTLATMAFCFLIIGLIVRSKKQMHVLFMGLGIALDFGVVLTLEFSRSAINTVFTETMTVFQYGHVVFSTLAVLLYIPVGILGYRRFRGALRSARSLSLHRNLGVVAFLLRALGWILMFSLVD
;
A
#
# COMPACT_ATOMS: atom_id res chain seq x y z
N MET A 1 -15.82 -9.11 10.41
CA MET A 1 -14.81 -8.79 9.36
C MET A 1 -13.94 -9.99 8.94
N ALA A 2 -13.37 -10.79 9.85
CA ALA A 2 -12.44 -11.89 9.48
C ALA A 2 -13.04 -13.03 8.61
N ARG A 3 -14.33 -13.34 8.80
CA ARG A 3 -15.02 -14.45 8.10
C ARG A 3 -15.29 -14.13 6.63
N SER A 4 -15.68 -12.88 6.34
CA SER A 4 -16.02 -12.42 4.99
C SER A 4 -14.82 -12.45 4.04
N PHE A 5 -13.64 -12.02 4.49
CA PHE A 5 -12.42 -12.07 3.68
C PHE A 5 -11.96 -13.49 3.35
N ARG A 6 -12.19 -14.44 4.26
CA ARG A 6 -11.87 -15.84 4.02
C ARG A 6 -12.74 -16.45 2.91
N ILE A 7 -14.04 -16.20 2.95
CA ILE A 7 -14.98 -16.66 1.92
C ILE A 7 -14.60 -16.08 0.55
N LEU A 8 -14.22 -14.79 0.51
CA LEU A 8 -13.77 -14.15 -0.72
C LEU A 8 -12.50 -14.81 -1.27
N ALA A 9 -11.50 -15.05 -0.41
CA ALA A 9 -10.24 -15.69 -0.80
C ALA A 9 -10.44 -17.12 -1.34
N GLU A 10 -11.37 -17.88 -0.74
CA GLU A 10 -11.70 -19.25 -1.14
C GLU A 10 -12.48 -19.28 -2.47
N LYS A 11 -13.40 -18.33 -2.71
CA LYS A 11 -14.18 -18.27 -3.95
C LYS A 11 -13.40 -17.73 -5.14
N VAL A 12 -12.60 -16.69 -4.94
CA VAL A 12 -11.89 -15.99 -6.04
C VAL A 12 -10.56 -16.69 -6.37
N GLY A 13 -9.93 -17.29 -5.36
CA GLY A 13 -8.61 -17.90 -5.51
C GLY A 13 -7.49 -16.88 -5.80
N PRO A 14 -6.21 -17.33 -5.82
CA PRO A 14 -5.07 -16.46 -6.09
C PRO A 14 -5.09 -15.88 -7.51
N VAL A 15 -5.56 -16.65 -8.49
CA VAL A 15 -5.65 -16.23 -9.89
C VAL A 15 -6.66 -15.09 -10.06
N GLY A 16 -7.85 -15.22 -9.48
CA GLY A 16 -8.86 -14.15 -9.56
C GLY A 16 -8.40 -12.86 -8.88
N MET A 17 -7.68 -12.95 -7.77
CA MET A 17 -7.10 -11.77 -7.10
C MET A 17 -6.01 -11.10 -7.95
N ALA A 18 -5.14 -11.88 -8.59
CA ALA A 18 -4.14 -11.35 -9.51
C ALA A 18 -4.80 -10.68 -10.73
N LEU A 19 -5.86 -11.27 -11.29
CA LEU A 19 -6.63 -10.67 -12.38
C LEU A 19 -7.23 -9.32 -11.97
N VAL A 20 -7.83 -9.22 -10.78
CA VAL A 20 -8.35 -7.94 -10.27
C VAL A 20 -7.24 -6.89 -10.19
N ALA A 21 -6.06 -7.24 -9.68
CA ALA A 21 -4.93 -6.33 -9.59
C ALA A 21 -4.42 -5.87 -10.97
N VAL A 22 -4.37 -6.77 -11.96
CA VAL A 22 -3.95 -6.44 -13.32
C VAL A 22 -5.00 -5.55 -13.99
N VAL A 23 -6.27 -5.92 -13.94
CA VAL A 23 -7.36 -5.15 -14.56
C VAL A 23 -7.47 -3.76 -13.97
N SER A 24 -7.38 -3.62 -12.63
CA SER A 24 -7.39 -2.29 -12.00
C SER A 24 -6.18 -1.45 -12.41
N SER A 25 -4.99 -2.07 -12.51
CA SER A 25 -3.77 -1.37 -12.92
C SER A 25 -3.84 -0.90 -14.39
N VAL A 26 -4.37 -1.73 -15.28
CA VAL A 26 -4.60 -1.39 -16.69
C VAL A 26 -5.63 -0.26 -16.82
N ALA A 27 -6.73 -0.32 -16.06
CA ALA A 27 -7.73 0.75 -16.05
C ALA A 27 -7.12 2.09 -15.59
N VAL A 28 -6.30 2.10 -14.54
CA VAL A 28 -5.61 3.32 -14.09
C VAL A 28 -4.59 3.80 -15.12
N TYR A 29 -3.88 2.89 -15.80
CA TYR A 29 -2.94 3.26 -16.87
C TYR A 29 -3.62 4.02 -18.02
N SER A 30 -4.88 3.70 -18.35
CA SER A 30 -5.60 4.41 -19.42
C SER A 30 -5.97 5.86 -19.10
N VAL A 31 -5.92 6.26 -17.83
CA VAL A 31 -6.38 7.59 -17.36
C VAL A 31 -5.31 8.34 -16.56
N GLY A 32 -4.11 7.77 -16.41
CA GLY A 32 -3.10 8.28 -15.48
C GLY A 32 -1.68 7.96 -15.91
N SER A 33 -0.72 8.33 -15.06
CA SER A 33 0.70 8.12 -15.35
C SER A 33 1.17 6.70 -15.00
N PHE A 34 2.34 6.32 -15.52
CA PHE A 34 3.02 5.08 -15.15
C PHE A 34 3.18 4.91 -13.63
N TYR A 35 3.47 5.99 -12.89
CA TYR A 35 3.60 5.96 -11.44
C TYR A 35 2.27 5.68 -10.73
N MET A 36 1.14 6.19 -11.25
CA MET A 36 -0.18 5.88 -10.71
C MET A 36 -0.56 4.41 -10.89
N THR A 37 -0.16 3.82 -12.01
CA THR A 37 -0.32 2.37 -12.26
C THR A 37 0.47 1.56 -11.25
N LEU A 38 1.74 1.91 -11.01
CA LEU A 38 2.56 1.22 -10.01
C LEU A 38 2.01 1.38 -8.58
N ALA A 39 1.55 2.58 -8.21
CA ALA A 39 0.92 2.83 -6.92
C ALA A 39 -0.38 2.01 -6.76
N THR A 40 -1.18 1.89 -7.81
CA THR A 40 -2.39 1.05 -7.82
C THR A 40 -2.05 -0.43 -7.68
N MET A 41 -1.05 -0.91 -8.42
CA MET A 41 -0.57 -2.29 -8.29
C MET A 41 -0.07 -2.58 -6.87
N ALA A 42 0.66 -1.64 -6.26
CA ALA A 42 1.12 -1.74 -4.88
C ALA A 42 -0.06 -1.84 -3.91
N PHE A 43 -1.06 -0.97 -4.06
CA PHE A 43 -2.26 -0.99 -3.23
C PHE A 43 -3.05 -2.30 -3.38
N CYS A 44 -3.17 -2.82 -4.60
CA CYS A 44 -3.77 -4.14 -4.83
C CYS A 44 -3.02 -5.26 -4.12
N PHE A 45 -1.68 -5.27 -4.14
CA PHE A 45 -0.90 -6.25 -3.36
C PHE A 45 -1.15 -6.14 -1.86
N LEU A 46 -1.29 -4.93 -1.31
CA LEU A 46 -1.65 -4.75 0.10
C LEU A 46 -3.03 -5.33 0.42
N ILE A 47 -4.04 -5.08 -0.44
CA ILE A 47 -5.38 -5.66 -0.29
C ILE A 47 -5.32 -7.19 -0.33
N ILE A 48 -4.64 -7.75 -1.32
CA ILE A 48 -4.48 -9.20 -1.46
C ILE A 48 -3.79 -9.78 -0.22
N GLY A 49 -2.72 -9.13 0.25
CA GLY A 49 -2.00 -9.49 1.48
C GLY A 49 -2.92 -9.54 2.70
N LEU A 50 -3.84 -8.58 2.84
CA LEU A 50 -4.83 -8.57 3.92
C LEU A 50 -5.88 -9.69 3.77
N ILE A 51 -6.34 -9.96 2.55
CA ILE A 51 -7.28 -11.04 2.25
C ILE A 51 -6.68 -12.40 2.64
N VAL A 52 -5.43 -12.66 2.24
CA VAL A 52 -4.74 -13.93 2.49
C VAL A 52 -3.98 -13.98 3.82
N ARG A 53 -4.30 -13.11 4.78
CA ARG A 53 -3.64 -13.04 6.10
C ARG A 53 -3.64 -14.35 6.90
N SER A 54 -4.56 -15.27 6.61
CA SER A 54 -4.57 -16.62 7.21
C SER A 54 -3.42 -17.50 6.72
N LYS A 55 -2.96 -17.28 5.47
CA LYS A 55 -1.81 -17.94 4.85
C LYS A 55 -0.57 -17.09 5.08
N LYS A 56 0.09 -17.30 6.22
CA LYS A 56 1.22 -16.48 6.71
C LYS A 56 2.29 -16.17 5.66
N GLN A 57 2.70 -17.15 4.85
CA GLN A 57 3.70 -16.95 3.79
C GLN A 57 3.19 -15.99 2.69
N MET A 58 1.97 -16.22 2.19
CA MET A 58 1.34 -15.38 1.17
C MET A 58 1.10 -13.96 1.69
N HIS A 59 0.67 -13.83 2.94
CA HIS A 59 0.51 -12.53 3.59
C HIS A 59 1.81 -11.72 3.59
N VAL A 60 2.90 -12.33 4.05
CA VAL A 60 4.20 -11.67 4.09
C VAL A 60 4.70 -11.34 2.69
N LEU A 61 4.54 -12.24 1.73
CA LEU A 61 4.92 -12.02 0.34
C LEU A 61 4.18 -10.82 -0.27
N PHE A 62 2.85 -10.81 -0.24
CA PHE A 62 2.06 -9.74 -0.85
C PHE A 62 2.18 -8.40 -0.10
N MET A 63 2.20 -8.42 1.23
CA MET A 63 2.46 -7.20 2.00
C MET A 63 3.86 -6.65 1.71
N GLY A 64 4.87 -7.52 1.64
CA GLY A 64 6.24 -7.14 1.31
C GLY A 64 6.36 -6.54 -0.08
N LEU A 65 5.77 -7.18 -1.10
CA LEU A 65 5.75 -6.67 -2.48
C LEU A 65 5.01 -5.33 -2.57
N GLY A 66 3.84 -5.21 -1.95
CA GLY A 66 3.07 -3.96 -1.92
C GLY A 66 3.86 -2.83 -1.27
N ILE A 67 4.45 -3.07 -0.10
CA ILE A 67 5.28 -2.08 0.62
C ILE A 67 6.51 -1.70 -0.21
N ALA A 68 7.23 -2.67 -0.77
CA ALA A 68 8.46 -2.42 -1.53
C ALA A 68 8.18 -1.60 -2.80
N LEU A 69 7.14 -1.96 -3.55
CA LEU A 69 6.74 -1.24 -4.76
C LEU A 69 6.30 0.19 -4.42
N ASP A 70 5.48 0.34 -3.38
CA ASP A 70 4.98 1.63 -2.93
C ASP A 70 6.10 2.56 -2.45
N PHE A 71 7.02 2.03 -1.66
CA PHE A 71 8.22 2.75 -1.21
C PHE A 71 9.10 3.17 -2.40
N GLY A 72 9.28 2.28 -3.37
CA GLY A 72 10.05 2.56 -4.59
C GLY A 72 9.45 3.70 -5.41
N VAL A 73 8.12 3.72 -5.57
CA VAL A 73 7.41 4.81 -6.27
C VAL A 73 7.60 6.13 -5.53
N VAL A 74 7.37 6.17 -4.22
CA VAL A 74 7.52 7.39 -3.42
C VAL A 74 8.95 7.92 -3.47
N LEU A 75 9.96 7.06 -3.29
CA LEU A 75 11.36 7.48 -3.39
C LEU A 75 11.68 8.03 -4.78
N THR A 76 11.28 7.34 -5.84
CA THR A 76 11.58 7.77 -7.22
C THR A 76 10.96 9.13 -7.52
N LEU A 77 9.71 9.35 -7.10
CA LEU A 77 9.03 10.63 -7.25
C LEU A 77 9.67 11.74 -6.42
N GLU A 78 10.09 11.45 -5.19
CA GLU A 78 10.74 12.44 -4.32
C GLU A 78 12.11 12.86 -4.85
N PHE A 79 12.91 11.90 -5.33
CA PHE A 79 14.19 12.19 -6.00
C PHE A 79 13.97 13.03 -7.27
N SER A 80 12.94 12.71 -8.05
CA SER A 80 12.60 13.48 -9.26
C SER A 80 12.12 14.89 -8.92
N ARG A 81 11.26 15.04 -7.90
CA ARG A 81 10.75 16.34 -7.44
C ARG A 81 11.84 17.23 -6.88
N SER A 82 12.73 16.70 -6.06
CA SER A 82 13.85 17.47 -5.50
C SER A 82 14.72 18.10 -6.61
N ALA A 83 14.92 17.37 -7.71
CA ALA A 83 15.63 17.87 -8.88
C ALA A 83 14.85 18.92 -9.70
N ILE A 84 13.52 18.88 -9.69
CA ILE A 84 12.66 19.80 -10.47
C ILE A 84 12.29 21.06 -9.66
N ASN A 85 11.99 20.92 -8.37
CA ASN A 85 11.57 22.02 -7.47
C ASN A 85 12.70 23.01 -7.16
N THR A 86 13.94 22.67 -7.46
CA THR A 86 15.05 23.64 -7.48
C THR A 86 14.93 24.65 -8.62
N VAL A 87 14.02 24.42 -9.58
CA VAL A 87 13.82 25.24 -10.79
C VAL A 87 12.42 25.87 -10.85
N PHE A 88 11.39 25.30 -10.21
CA PHE A 88 10.00 25.79 -10.28
C PHE A 88 9.29 25.83 -8.91
N THR A 89 8.64 26.95 -8.59
CA THR A 89 7.73 27.12 -7.45
C THR A 89 6.27 26.97 -7.90
N GLU A 90 5.74 25.74 -7.89
CA GLU A 90 4.32 25.51 -8.10
C GLU A 90 3.53 25.45 -6.78
N THR A 91 2.31 26.00 -6.80
CA THR A 91 1.36 25.95 -5.68
C THR A 91 0.49 24.70 -5.78
N MET A 92 0.60 23.78 -4.81
CA MET A 92 -0.21 22.56 -4.76
C MET A 92 -1.63 22.84 -4.25
N THR A 93 -2.62 22.13 -4.80
CA THR A 93 -3.99 22.17 -4.26
C THR A 93 -4.09 21.40 -2.93
N VAL A 94 -5.15 21.65 -2.16
CA VAL A 94 -5.38 20.98 -0.85
C VAL A 94 -5.46 19.45 -0.99
N PHE A 95 -6.06 18.93 -2.07
CA PHE A 95 -6.18 17.49 -2.31
C PHE A 95 -4.82 16.86 -2.64
N GLN A 96 -4.01 17.53 -3.45
CA GLN A 96 -2.66 17.07 -3.79
C GLN A 96 -1.76 17.09 -2.56
N TYR A 97 -1.86 18.12 -1.71
CA TYR A 97 -1.15 18.17 -0.43
C TYR A 97 -1.59 17.02 0.50
N GLY A 98 -2.91 16.78 0.60
CA GLY A 98 -3.46 15.65 1.35
C GLY A 98 -2.93 14.29 0.87
N HIS A 99 -2.84 14.09 -0.45
CA HIS A 99 -2.25 12.88 -1.04
C HIS A 99 -0.81 12.66 -0.54
N VAL A 100 0.03 13.70 -0.60
CA VAL A 100 1.43 13.64 -0.15
C VAL A 100 1.51 13.32 1.34
N VAL A 101 0.75 14.03 2.18
CA VAL A 101 0.78 13.83 3.64
C VAL A 101 0.36 12.42 4.02
N PHE A 102 -0.77 11.93 3.51
CA PHE A 102 -1.25 10.58 3.84
C PHE A 102 -0.31 9.49 3.31
N SER A 103 0.23 9.65 2.11
CA SER A 103 1.17 8.69 1.52
C SER A 103 2.49 8.62 2.29
N THR A 104 3.02 9.77 2.72
CA THR A 104 4.24 9.86 3.52
C THR A 104 4.04 9.22 4.90
N LEU A 105 2.95 9.53 5.59
CA LEU A 105 2.64 8.92 6.89
C LEU A 105 2.45 7.39 6.78
N ALA A 106 1.80 6.91 5.71
CA ALA A 106 1.66 5.48 5.46
C ALA A 106 3.02 4.79 5.27
N VAL A 107 3.92 5.37 4.48
CA VAL A 107 5.29 4.87 4.29
C VAL A 107 6.06 4.81 5.61
N LEU A 108 6.01 5.88 6.41
CA LEU A 108 6.69 5.91 7.71
C LEU A 108 6.19 4.79 8.64
N LEU A 109 4.89 4.49 8.61
CA LEU A 109 4.31 3.39 9.38
C LEU A 109 4.66 1.99 8.84
N TYR A 110 5.04 1.85 7.57
CA TYR A 110 5.49 0.56 7.04
C TYR A 110 6.73 0.04 7.73
N ILE A 111 7.62 0.92 8.21
CA ILE A 111 8.83 0.53 8.93
C ILE A 111 8.49 -0.25 10.21
N PRO A 112 7.78 0.32 11.22
CA PRO A 112 7.44 -0.42 12.43
C PRO A 112 6.50 -1.61 12.15
N VAL A 113 5.57 -1.50 11.20
CA VAL A 113 4.69 -2.62 10.81
C VAL A 113 5.50 -3.78 10.24
N GLY A 114 6.46 -3.50 9.37
CA GLY A 114 7.36 -4.47 8.73
C GLY A 114 8.26 -5.15 9.75
N ILE A 115 8.86 -4.39 10.68
CA ILE A 115 9.68 -4.93 11.77
C ILE A 115 8.85 -5.91 12.63
N LEU A 116 7.65 -5.49 13.07
CA LEU A 116 6.78 -6.35 13.87
C LEU A 116 6.29 -7.56 13.07
N GLY A 117 5.99 -7.37 11.78
CA GLY A 117 5.59 -8.44 10.85
C GLY A 117 6.68 -9.49 10.67
N TYR A 118 7.92 -9.06 10.49
CA TYR A 118 9.09 -9.95 10.39
C TYR A 118 9.36 -10.70 11.69
N ARG A 119 9.30 -10.02 12.85
CA ARG A 119 9.42 -10.66 14.17
C ARG A 119 8.32 -11.70 14.39
N ARG A 120 7.08 -11.40 13.97
CA ARG A 120 5.97 -12.36 13.99
C ARG A 120 6.22 -13.52 13.02
N PHE A 121 6.78 -13.24 11.85
CA PHE A 121 7.12 -14.27 10.87
C PHE A 121 8.11 -15.29 11.44
N ARG A 122 9.14 -14.83 12.14
CA ARG A 122 10.14 -15.69 12.81
C ARG A 122 9.69 -16.31 14.13
N GLY A 123 8.46 -16.07 14.59
CA GLY A 123 7.96 -16.60 15.87
C GLY A 123 8.53 -15.91 17.12
N ALA A 124 9.21 -14.78 16.94
CA ALA A 124 9.78 -13.98 18.03
C ALA A 124 8.76 -13.03 18.68
N LEU A 125 7.64 -12.75 18.00
CA LEU A 125 6.56 -11.90 18.51
C LEU A 125 5.48 -12.75 19.20
N ARG A 126 5.58 -12.92 20.52
CA ARG A 126 4.68 -13.80 21.30
C ARG A 126 3.67 -13.07 22.18
N SER A 127 3.97 -11.84 22.61
CA SER A 127 3.08 -11.13 23.52
C SER A 127 1.81 -10.62 22.83
N ALA A 128 0.66 -10.77 23.49
CA ALA A 128 -0.63 -10.28 22.99
C ALA A 128 -0.60 -8.78 22.67
N ARG A 129 0.11 -7.99 23.50
CA ARG A 129 0.33 -6.55 23.26
C ARG A 129 1.04 -6.28 21.93
N SER A 130 2.11 -7.00 21.63
CA SER A 130 2.86 -6.80 20.38
C SER A 130 2.05 -7.23 19.15
N LEU A 131 1.28 -8.31 19.28
CA LEU A 131 0.38 -8.77 18.22
C LEU A 131 -0.73 -7.74 17.93
N SER A 132 -1.31 -7.15 18.99
CA SER A 132 -2.28 -6.06 18.88
C SER A 132 -1.66 -4.83 18.25
N LEU A 133 -0.45 -4.45 18.66
CA LEU A 133 0.27 -3.30 18.12
C LEU A 133 0.53 -3.46 16.61
N HIS A 134 1.05 -4.61 16.17
CA HIS A 134 1.24 -4.91 14.74
C HIS A 134 -0.06 -4.75 13.95
N ARG A 135 -1.16 -5.29 14.49
CA ARG A 135 -2.47 -5.21 13.84
C ARG A 135 -2.96 -3.77 13.76
N ASN A 136 -2.89 -3.02 14.85
CA ASN A 136 -3.41 -1.66 14.91
C ASN A 136 -2.59 -0.72 14.02
N LEU A 137 -1.26 -0.81 14.08
CA LEU A 137 -0.38 -0.04 13.18
C LEU A 137 -0.62 -0.42 11.72
N GLY A 138 -0.79 -1.71 11.41
CA GLY A 138 -1.09 -2.17 10.06
C GLY A 138 -2.42 -1.63 9.53
N VAL A 139 -3.46 -1.55 10.38
CA VAL A 139 -4.75 -0.95 10.02
C VAL A 139 -4.60 0.54 9.75
N VAL A 140 -3.92 1.29 10.63
CA VAL A 140 -3.72 2.73 10.44
C VAL A 140 -2.92 3.01 9.16
N ALA A 141 -1.82 2.29 8.94
CA ALA A 141 -1.00 2.42 7.73
C ALA A 141 -1.82 2.10 6.45
N PHE A 142 -2.66 1.07 6.49
CA PHE A 142 -3.52 0.71 5.37
C PHE A 142 -4.58 1.78 5.08
N LEU A 143 -5.23 2.33 6.11
CA LEU A 143 -6.23 3.39 5.95
C LEU A 143 -5.61 4.66 5.37
N LEU A 144 -4.45 5.08 5.88
CA LEU A 144 -3.69 6.20 5.32
C LEU A 144 -3.32 5.96 3.86
N ARG A 145 -2.85 4.75 3.52
CA ARG A 145 -2.56 4.37 2.13
C ARG A 145 -3.80 4.42 1.24
N ALA A 146 -4.93 3.93 1.72
CA ALA A 146 -6.18 3.96 0.96
C ALA A 146 -6.63 5.39 0.68
N LEU A 147 -6.56 6.28 1.68
CA LEU A 147 -6.84 7.70 1.51
C LEU A 147 -5.87 8.36 0.54
N GLY A 148 -4.57 8.10 0.67
CA GLY A 148 -3.55 8.57 -0.26
C GLY A 148 -3.83 8.10 -1.69
N TRP A 149 -4.17 6.83 -1.89
CA TRP A 149 -4.52 6.28 -3.21
C TRP A 149 -5.77 6.93 -3.81
N ILE A 150 -6.80 7.22 -3.01
CA ILE A 150 -7.99 7.95 -3.48
C ILE A 150 -7.61 9.38 -3.90
N LEU A 151 -6.84 10.09 -3.09
CA LEU A 151 -6.45 11.47 -3.40
C LEU A 151 -5.46 11.58 -4.56
N MET A 152 -4.78 10.48 -4.92
CA MET A 152 -3.87 10.43 -6.07
C MET A 152 -4.56 10.85 -7.37
N PHE A 153 -5.87 10.60 -7.52
CA PHE A 153 -6.61 10.98 -8.72
C PHE A 153 -6.77 12.50 -8.89
N SER A 154 -6.51 13.30 -7.85
CA SER A 154 -6.41 14.77 -7.98
C SER A 154 -5.11 15.26 -8.65
N LEU A 155 -4.24 14.32 -9.04
CA LEU A 155 -3.03 14.58 -9.83
C LEU A 155 -3.21 14.27 -11.31
N VAL A 156 -4.41 13.81 -11.71
CA VAL A 156 -4.77 13.68 -13.13
C VAL A 156 -5.29 15.03 -13.59
N ASP A 157 -4.48 15.71 -14.38
CA ASP A 157 -4.85 16.91 -15.14
C ASP A 157 -5.14 16.53 -16.59
#